data_AF-A0AAW3YPJ9-F1
#
_entry.id   AF-A0AAW3YPJ9-F1
#
_cell.length_a   1.000
_cell.length_b   1.000
_cell.length_c   1.000
_cell.angle_alpha   90.00
_cell.angle_beta   90.00
_cell.angle_gamma   90.00
#
_symmetry.space_group_name_H-M   'P 1'
#
loop_
_entity.id
_entity.type
_entity.pdbx_description
1 polymer ?
#
loop_
_entity_poly.entity_id
_entity_poly.type
_entity_poly.pdbx_seq_one_letter_code
_entity_poly.pdbx_strand_id
1 'polypeptide(L)'
;METSSFQWLFSAGQPYCLQITMALGSEGVPVQLYWRSVRKKANRLYLGAGQESRELGDGDFTVFRLTETQWQAAIDGQAEREPEQWEPLPFTLSELAVHPEFSIFTPLGITEAVACEK
;
A
#
# COMPACT_ATOMS: atom_id res chain seq x y z
N MET A 1 7.07 21.48 -13.53
CA MET A 1 7.58 20.33 -12.77
C MET A 1 6.42 19.39 -12.65
N GLU A 2 6.35 18.41 -13.55
CA GLU A 2 5.29 17.41 -13.60
C GLU A 2 5.37 16.60 -12.31
N THR A 3 4.39 16.75 -11.43
CA THR A 3 4.27 15.91 -10.25
C THR A 3 3.82 14.54 -10.73
N SER A 4 4.77 13.64 -10.99
CA SER A 4 4.47 12.25 -11.24
C SER A 4 3.76 11.69 -10.00
N SER A 5 2.46 11.42 -10.12
CA SER A 5 1.70 10.72 -9.09
C SER A 5 2.07 9.25 -9.17
N PHE A 6 2.74 8.76 -8.13
CA PHE A 6 3.06 7.35 -8.02
C PHE A 6 1.94 6.64 -7.26
N GLN A 7 1.58 5.46 -7.75
CA GLN A 7 0.63 4.57 -7.10
C GLN A 7 1.42 3.39 -6.53
N TRP A 8 1.30 3.17 -5.23
CA TRP A 8 1.86 1.98 -4.60
C TRP A 8 0.75 1.09 -4.09
N LEU A 9 0.98 -0.20 -4.21
CA LEU A 9 0.10 -1.22 -3.70
C LEU A 9 0.77 -1.94 -2.53
N PHE A 10 0.02 -2.17 -1.47
CA PHE A 10 0.47 -2.91 -0.29
C PHE A 10 -0.51 -4.03 0.02
N SER A 11 0.01 -5.21 0.26
CA SER A 11 -0.71 -6.39 0.72
C SER A 11 -0.92 -6.27 2.22
N ALA A 12 -2.15 -6.42 2.69
CA ALA A 12 -2.52 -6.46 4.11
C ALA A 12 -3.00 -7.85 4.52
N GLY A 13 -2.41 -8.88 3.92
CA GLY A 13 -2.89 -10.25 4.02
C GLY A 13 -4.09 -10.54 3.09
N GLN A 14 -4.18 -11.78 2.61
CA GLN A 14 -5.27 -12.18 1.74
C GLN A 14 -6.62 -12.04 2.46
N PRO A 15 -7.67 -11.46 1.82
CA PRO A 15 -7.75 -10.99 0.43
C PRO A 15 -7.61 -9.46 0.23
N TYR A 16 -6.99 -8.72 1.15
CA TYR A 16 -7.02 -7.26 1.16
C TYR A 16 -5.72 -6.60 0.68
N CYS A 17 -5.85 -5.61 -0.20
CA CYS A 17 -4.76 -4.73 -0.62
C CYS A 17 -5.10 -3.26 -0.31
N LEU A 18 -4.07 -2.44 -0.14
CA LEU A 18 -4.16 -0.99 0.01
C LEU A 18 -3.42 -0.34 -1.12
N GLN A 19 -4.12 0.52 -1.85
CA GLN A 19 -3.53 1.41 -2.82
C GLN A 19 -3.34 2.78 -2.19
N ILE A 20 -2.16 3.36 -2.37
CA ILE A 20 -1.84 4.72 -1.94
C ILE A 20 -1.36 5.48 -3.16
N THR A 21 -1.95 6.64 -3.40
CA THR A 21 -1.54 7.53 -4.48
C THR A 21 -0.87 8.75 -3.87
N MET A 22 0.42 8.97 -4.17
CA MET A 22 1.12 10.16 -3.69
C MET A 22 2.02 10.73 -4.77
N ALA A 23 2.07 12.06 -4.81
CA ALA A 23 3.14 12.78 -5.51
C ALA A 23 4.42 12.71 -4.64
N LEU A 24 5.28 11.72 -4.90
CA LEU A 24 6.66 11.74 -4.40
C LEU A 24 7.59 12.31 -5.46
N GLY A 25 8.63 13.00 -5.00
CA GLY A 25 9.63 13.65 -5.86
C GLY A 25 10.72 12.72 -6.38
N SER A 26 10.70 11.42 -6.06
CA SER A 26 11.75 10.49 -6.47
C SER A 26 11.22 9.07 -6.72
N GLU A 27 11.34 8.65 -7.97
CA GLU A 27 11.19 7.27 -8.43
C GLU A 27 12.35 6.41 -7.87
N GLY A 28 12.09 5.14 -7.53
CA GLY A 28 13.14 4.17 -7.18
C GLY A 28 13.58 4.10 -5.72
N VAL A 29 12.84 4.71 -4.78
CA VAL A 29 13.13 4.58 -3.35
C VAL A 29 12.23 3.49 -2.74
N PRO A 30 12.77 2.59 -1.89
CA PRO A 30 11.95 1.59 -1.21
C PRO A 30 10.88 2.27 -0.36
N VAL A 31 9.62 1.93 -0.64
CA VAL A 31 8.46 2.40 0.11
C VAL A 31 8.00 1.33 1.10
N GLN A 32 7.65 1.76 2.31
CA GLN A 32 7.14 0.90 3.35
C GLN A 32 5.93 1.56 4.01
N LEU A 33 4.86 0.79 4.15
CA LEU A 33 3.68 1.18 4.90
C LEU A 33 3.77 0.55 6.31
N TYR A 34 3.60 1.36 7.36
CA TYR A 34 3.70 0.87 8.73
C TYR A 34 2.84 1.67 9.70
N TRP A 35 2.41 1.01 10.76
CA TRP A 35 1.75 1.65 11.90
C TRP A 35 2.76 2.26 12.84
N ARG A 36 2.49 3.48 13.29
CA ARG A 36 3.25 4.14 14.34
C ARG A 36 2.29 4.53 15.46
N SER A 37 2.61 4.10 16.69
CA SER A 37 1.87 4.54 17.86
C SER A 37 2.27 5.98 18.19
N VAL A 38 1.31 6.89 18.13
CA VAL A 38 1.46 8.28 18.55
C VAL A 38 0.73 8.44 19.90
N ARG A 39 1.27 9.30 20.78
CA ARG A 39 0.88 9.45 22.21
C ARG A 39 -0.58 9.06 22.54
N LYS A 40 -0.76 8.25 23.59
CA LYS A 40 -2.06 7.83 24.18
C LYS A 40 -3.05 7.13 23.22
N LYS A 41 -2.63 5.99 22.66
CA LYS A 41 -3.49 4.94 22.03
C LYS A 41 -3.98 5.18 20.60
N ALA A 42 -3.49 6.20 19.90
CA ALA A 42 -3.79 6.35 18.47
C ALA A 42 -2.67 5.69 17.65
N ASN A 43 -2.97 4.59 16.97
CA ASN A 43 -2.11 4.08 15.90
C ASN A 43 -2.38 4.91 14.66
N ARG A 44 -1.33 5.51 14.10
CA ARG A 44 -1.40 6.27 12.85
C ARG A 44 -0.64 5.53 11.77
N LEU A 45 -1.17 5.54 10.57
CA LEU A 45 -0.57 4.89 9.42
C LEU A 45 0.42 5.85 8.77
N TYR A 46 1.64 5.38 8.53
CA TYR A 46 2.69 6.16 7.88
C TYR A 46 3.19 5.44 6.65
N LEU A 47 3.37 6.20 5.57
CA LEU A 47 4.12 5.79 4.40
C LEU A 47 5.55 6.34 4.52
N GLY A 48 6.51 5.45 4.67
CA GLY A 48 7.93 5.75 4.58
C GLY A 48 8.42 5.55 3.14
N ALA A 49 9.20 6.50 2.63
CA ALA A 49 9.93 6.41 1.38
C ALA A 49 11.36 6.94 1.62
N GLY A 50 12.31 6.03 1.85
CA GLY A 50 13.68 6.40 2.19
C GLY A 50 13.76 7.19 3.50
N GLN A 51 14.20 8.45 3.44
CA GLN A 51 14.26 9.33 4.61
C GLN A 51 12.97 10.12 4.86
N GLU A 52 12.03 10.09 3.92
CA GLU A 52 10.75 10.77 4.05
C GLU A 52 9.72 9.84 4.68
N SER A 53 8.92 10.36 5.61
CA SER A 53 7.78 9.64 6.16
C SER A 53 6.58 10.58 6.20
N ARG A 54 5.46 10.17 5.63
CA ARG A 54 4.22 10.94 5.66
C ARG A 54 3.12 10.16 6.38
N GLU A 55 2.40 10.86 7.24
CA GLU A 55 1.18 10.34 7.86
C GLU A 55 0.07 10.27 6.81
N LEU A 56 -0.61 9.13 6.74
CA LEU A 56 -1.78 8.97 5.89
C LEU A 56 -3.04 9.31 6.68
N GLY A 57 -3.95 10.05 6.04
CA GLY A 57 -5.29 10.34 6.52
C GLY A 57 -6.35 9.48 5.84
N ASP A 58 -7.58 9.63 6.30
CA ASP A 58 -8.76 9.07 5.65
C ASP A 58 -8.91 9.72 4.26
N GLY A 59 -8.84 8.90 3.19
CA GLY A 59 -8.86 9.38 1.80
C GLY A 59 -7.49 9.46 1.10
N ASP A 60 -6.37 9.29 1.81
CA ASP A 60 -5.05 9.15 1.19
C ASP A 60 -4.78 7.71 0.68
N PHE A 61 -5.60 6.76 1.10
CA PHE A 61 -5.52 5.36 0.70
C PHE A 61 -6.91 4.84 0.28
N THR A 62 -6.89 3.80 -0.55
CA THR A 62 -8.07 3.03 -0.91
C THR A 62 -7.80 1.57 -0.60
N VAL A 63 -8.70 0.94 0.15
CA VAL A 63 -8.62 -0.49 0.41
C VAL A 63 -9.40 -1.22 -0.65
N PHE A 64 -8.83 -2.29 -1.16
CA PHE A 64 -9.44 -3.14 -2.15
C PHE A 64 -9.52 -4.58 -1.65
N ARG A 65 -10.64 -5.22 -1.94
CA ARG A 65 -10.80 -6.66 -1.75
C ARG A 65 -10.59 -7.36 -3.08
N LEU A 66 -9.57 -8.20 -3.14
CA LEU A 66 -9.22 -8.96 -4.33
C LEU A 66 -9.76 -10.38 -4.22
N THR A 67 -10.26 -10.91 -5.33
CA THR A 67 -10.46 -12.36 -5.49
C THR A 67 -9.11 -13.08 -5.50
N GLU A 68 -9.09 -14.38 -5.23
CA GLU A 68 -7.85 -15.19 -5.26
C GLU A 68 -7.07 -15.01 -6.57
N THR A 69 -7.78 -14.99 -7.71
CA THR A 69 -7.18 -14.76 -9.03
C THR A 69 -6.59 -13.35 -9.16
N GLN A 70 -7.25 -12.32 -8.64
CA GLN A 70 -6.74 -10.95 -8.66
C GLN A 70 -5.54 -10.80 -7.72
N TRP A 71 -5.57 -11.42 -6.54
CA TRP A 71 -4.46 -11.45 -5.61
C TRP A 71 -3.22 -12.07 -6.23
N GLN A 72 -3.38 -13.22 -6.89
CA GLN A 72 -2.28 -13.89 -7.55
C GLN A 72 -1.67 -13.01 -8.65
N ALA A 73 -2.50 -12.33 -9.44
CA ALA A 73 -2.04 -11.38 -10.46
C ALA A 73 -1.30 -10.17 -9.84
N ALA A 74 -1.78 -9.64 -8.71
CA ALA A 74 -1.13 -8.53 -8.02
C ALA A 74 0.24 -8.90 -7.42
N ILE A 75 0.38 -10.13 -6.92
CA ILE A 75 1.66 -10.66 -6.43
C ILE A 75 2.63 -10.91 -7.58
N ASP A 76 2.14 -11.43 -8.71
CA ASP A 76 2.96 -11.73 -9.90
C ASP A 76 3.47 -10.47 -10.63
N GLY A 77 3.10 -9.27 -10.15
CA GLY A 77 3.38 -8.02 -10.85
C GLY A 77 2.58 -7.86 -12.15
N GLN A 78 1.66 -8.79 -12.42
CA GLN A 78 0.70 -8.77 -13.52
C GLN A 78 -0.61 -8.07 -13.14
N ALA A 79 -0.61 -7.25 -12.09
CA ALA A 79 -1.69 -6.29 -11.82
C ALA A 79 -1.69 -5.15 -12.86
N GLU A 80 -1.64 -5.52 -14.14
CA GLU A 80 -2.12 -4.69 -15.24
C GLU A 80 -3.66 -4.61 -15.23
N ARG A 81 -4.34 -5.40 -14.39
CA ARG A 81 -5.76 -5.19 -14.10
C ARG A 81 -5.91 -3.89 -13.33
N GLU A 82 -6.36 -2.88 -14.05
CA GLU A 82 -6.75 -1.57 -13.56
C GLU A 82 -7.51 -1.70 -12.23
N PRO A 83 -7.15 -0.90 -11.19
CA PRO A 83 -7.82 -0.92 -9.89
C PRO A 83 -9.33 -0.64 -9.96
N GLU A 84 -9.82 -0.17 -11.11
CA GLU A 84 -11.24 -0.04 -11.46
C GLU A 84 -12.04 -1.35 -11.33
N GLN A 85 -11.38 -2.51 -11.48
CA GLN A 85 -12.05 -3.83 -11.36
C GLN A 85 -11.99 -4.43 -9.95
N TRP A 86 -11.24 -3.82 -9.03
CA TRP A 86 -11.17 -4.29 -7.66
C TRP A 86 -12.32 -3.70 -6.87
N GLU A 87 -12.86 -4.46 -5.91
CA GLU A 87 -13.95 -3.96 -5.08
C GLU A 87 -13.37 -2.99 -4.04
N PRO A 88 -13.61 -1.67 -4.15
CA PRO A 88 -13.13 -0.72 -3.16
C PRO A 88 -13.96 -0.86 -1.89
N LEU A 89 -13.28 -0.96 -0.76
CA LEU A 89 -13.91 -0.99 0.55
C LEU A 89 -13.64 0.34 1.27
N PRO A 90 -14.69 1.03 1.75
CA PRO A 90 -14.56 2.31 2.43
C PRO A 90 -14.14 2.10 3.88
N PHE A 91 -12.94 1.56 4.10
CA PHE A 91 -12.37 1.41 5.42
C PHE A 91 -11.80 2.74 5.92
N THR A 92 -12.15 3.10 7.15
CA THR A 92 -11.47 4.19 7.85
C THR A 92 -10.14 3.73 8.45
N LEU A 93 -9.22 4.66 8.72
CA LEU A 93 -7.96 4.32 9.41
C LEU A 93 -8.17 3.64 10.77
N SER A 94 -9.23 4.03 11.47
CA SER A 94 -9.57 3.46 12.77
C SER A 94 -10.01 2.00 12.65
N GLU A 95 -10.72 1.67 11.57
CA GLU A 95 -11.09 0.29 11.27
C GLU A 95 -9.85 -0.53 10.91
N LEU A 96 -8.99 -0.04 10.02
CA LEU A 96 -7.74 -0.74 9.68
C LEU A 96 -6.87 -1.01 10.91
N ALA A 97 -6.79 -0.06 11.85
CA ALA A 97 -5.99 -0.22 13.07
C ALA A 97 -6.52 -1.27 14.05
N VAL A 98 -7.78 -1.72 13.93
CA VAL A 98 -8.37 -2.75 14.80
C VAL A 98 -8.39 -4.15 14.16
N HIS A 99 -8.16 -4.23 12.85
CA HIS A 99 -8.18 -5.49 12.11
C HIS A 99 -6.78 -6.11 12.04
N PRO A 100 -6.62 -7.38 12.49
CA PRO A 100 -5.32 -8.04 12.48
C PRO A 100 -4.76 -8.23 11.07
N GLU A 101 -5.61 -8.37 10.05
CA GLU A 101 -5.19 -8.44 8.64
C GLU A 101 -4.27 -7.26 8.28
N PHE A 102 -4.66 -6.05 8.67
CA PHE A 102 -3.93 -4.82 8.36
C PHE A 102 -2.77 -4.51 9.30
N SER A 103 -2.27 -5.50 10.04
CA SER A 103 -1.12 -5.30 10.95
C SER A 103 0.20 -5.21 10.22
N ILE A 104 0.33 -5.94 9.10
CA ILE A 104 1.57 -6.06 8.32
C ILE A 104 1.25 -5.69 6.89
N PHE A 105 2.05 -4.78 6.33
CA PHE A 105 1.93 -4.37 4.95
C PHE A 105 3.14 -4.84 4.16
N THR A 106 2.91 -5.63 3.11
CA THR A 106 3.97 -6.05 2.19
C THR A 106 3.78 -5.31 0.87
N PRO A 107 4.77 -4.55 0.40
CA PRO A 107 4.61 -3.85 -0.88
C PRO A 107 4.43 -4.87 -2.02
N LEU A 108 3.45 -4.61 -2.89
CA LEU A 108 3.12 -5.38 -4.08
C LEU A 108 3.55 -4.57 -5.29
N GLY A 109 4.29 -5.17 -6.20
CA GLY A 109 4.68 -4.49 -7.45
C GLY A 109 5.84 -3.49 -7.32
N ILE A 110 6.61 -3.48 -6.22
CA ILE A 110 8.02 -3.07 -6.36
C ILE A 110 8.74 -4.22 -7.02
N THR A 111 8.72 -4.20 -8.35
CA THR A 111 9.74 -4.84 -9.16
C THR A 111 11.05 -4.07 -8.93
N GLU A 112 11.63 -4.16 -7.72
CA GLU A 112 13.02 -4.52 -7.75
C GLU A 112 13.00 -5.91 -8.40
N ALA A 113 13.33 -5.93 -9.68
CA ALA A 113 14.00 -7.08 -10.23
C ALA A 113 15.16 -7.36 -9.27
N VAL A 114 14.89 -8.18 -8.25
CA VAL A 114 15.91 -9.05 -7.69
C VAL A 114 16.19 -9.98 -8.84
N ALA A 115 17.02 -9.49 -9.77
CA ALA A 115 17.89 -10.32 -10.55
C ALA A 115 18.60 -11.16 -9.50
N CYS A 116 18.06 -12.36 -9.28
CA CYS A 116 18.79 -13.45 -8.68
C CYS A 116 19.88 -13.76 -9.71
N GLU A 117 20.94 -12.94 -9.70
CA GLU A 117 22.19 -13.26 -10.38
C GLU A 117 22.71 -14.52 -9.70
N LYS A 118 22.75 -15.59 -10.49
CA LYS A 118 23.41 -16.83 -10.13
C LYS A 118 24.72 -16.93 -10.89
#